data_AF-L0IVK5-F1
#
_entry.id   AF-L0IVK5-F1
#
_cell.length_a   1.000
_cell.length_b   1.000
_cell.length_c   1.000
_cell.angle_alpha   90.00
_cell.angle_beta   90.00
_cell.angle_gamma   90.00
#
_symmetry.space_group_name_H-M   'P 1'
#
loop_
_entity.id
_entity.type
_entity.pdbx_description
1 polymer ?
#
loop_
_entity_poly.entity_id
_entity_poly.type
_entity_poly.pdbx_seq_one_letter_code
_entity_poly.pdbx_strand_id
1 'polypeptide(L)'
;MNVVKRAWIPLLVVVVVAIAGFTVYRVRGVFGSDNETTNAGAGLANHAKPFNPKRVTYEIFGPAGAVATINYLDLSAQPQEVKDATVLKDVAAQGR
;
A
#
# COMPACT_ATOMS: atom_id res chain seq x y z
N MET A 1 -39.04 34.34 -38.87
CA MET A 1 -37.59 34.15 -38.65
C MET A 1 -37.34 33.53 -37.27
N ASN A 2 -37.28 32.20 -37.16
CA ASN A 2 -37.03 31.50 -35.88
C ASN A 2 -35.68 30.77 -35.84
N VAL A 3 -34.92 30.78 -36.93
CA VAL A 3 -33.63 30.08 -37.04
C VAL A 3 -32.60 30.69 -36.07
N VAL A 4 -32.56 32.02 -35.95
CA VAL A 4 -31.66 32.72 -35.01
C VAL A 4 -32.00 32.38 -33.55
N LYS A 5 -33.29 32.28 -33.20
CA LYS A 5 -33.74 31.87 -31.84
C LYS A 5 -33.62 30.37 -31.56
N ARG A 6 -33.31 29.54 -32.56
CA ARG A 6 -33.15 28.07 -32.41
C ARG A 6 -31.71 27.60 -32.60
N ALA A 7 -30.85 28.44 -33.18
CA ALA A 7 -29.44 28.18 -33.41
C ALA A 7 -28.54 28.44 -32.18
N TRP A 8 -29.05 29.10 -31.13
CA TRP A 8 -28.26 29.39 -29.94
C TRP A 8 -27.85 28.13 -29.15
N ILE A 9 -28.73 27.14 -29.06
CA ILE A 9 -28.44 25.85 -28.39
C ILE A 9 -27.31 25.10 -29.10
N PRO A 10 -27.39 24.81 -30.42
CA PRO A 10 -26.29 24.11 -31.09
C PRO A 10 -24.99 24.92 -31.07
N LEU A 11 -25.05 26.25 -31.16
CA LEU A 11 -23.87 27.10 -31.03
C LEU A 11 -23.22 26.98 -29.64
N LEU A 12 -24.01 27.00 -28.57
CA LEU A 12 -23.50 26.77 -27.21
C LEU A 12 -22.89 25.38 -27.05
N VAL A 13 -23.51 24.34 -27.61
CA VAL A 13 -22.96 22.98 -27.56
C VAL A 13 -21.59 22.93 -28.21
N VAL A 14 -21.42 23.54 -29.40
CA VAL A 14 -20.11 23.61 -30.08
C VAL A 14 -19.07 24.34 -29.22
N VAL A 15 -19.44 25.45 -28.60
CA VAL A 15 -18.54 26.23 -27.71
C VAL A 15 -18.12 25.39 -26.51
N VAL A 16 -19.05 24.69 -25.84
CA VAL A 16 -18.75 23.85 -24.67
C VAL A 16 -17.83 22.69 -25.06
N VAL A 17 -18.10 22.02 -26.18
CA VAL A 17 -17.26 20.92 -26.67
C VAL A 17 -15.84 21.39 -26.99
N ALA A 18 -15.70 22.57 -27.61
CA ALA A 18 -14.40 23.15 -27.90
C ALA A 18 -13.60 23.46 -26.61
N ILE A 19 -14.24 24.05 -25.60
CA ILE A 19 -13.61 24.36 -24.31
C ILE A 19 -13.21 23.08 -23.57
N ALA A 20 -14.12 22.09 -23.50
CA ALA A 20 -13.85 20.82 -22.83
C ALA A 20 -12.70 20.07 -23.52
N GLY A 21 -12.73 19.97 -24.85
CA GLY A 21 -11.67 19.35 -25.64
C GLY A 21 -10.33 20.05 -25.47
N PHE A 22 -10.31 21.39 -25.52
CA PHE A 22 -9.09 22.18 -25.28
C PHE A 22 -8.55 21.99 -23.87
N THR A 23 -9.42 21.96 -22.86
CA THR A 23 -9.03 21.72 -21.47
C THR A 23 -8.40 20.34 -21.31
N VAL A 24 -9.04 19.28 -21.86
CA VAL A 24 -8.49 17.91 -21.83
C VAL A 24 -7.16 17.84 -22.57
N TYR A 25 -7.04 18.45 -23.75
CA TYR A 25 -5.79 18.50 -24.52
C TYR A 25 -4.69 19.20 -23.72
N ARG A 26 -4.98 20.36 -23.13
CA ARG A 26 -4.02 21.14 -22.34
C ARG A 26 -3.55 20.37 -21.12
N VAL A 27 -4.48 19.72 -20.43
CA VAL A 27 -4.23 18.94 -19.21
C VAL A 27 -3.48 17.64 -19.52
N ARG A 28 -3.78 16.98 -20.65
CA ARG A 28 -2.99 15.83 -21.16
C ARG A 28 -1.53 16.20 -21.39
N GLY A 29 -1.27 17.43 -21.84
CA GLY A 29 0.08 17.98 -21.97
C GLY A 29 0.77 18.21 -20.63
N VAL A 30 0.05 18.61 -19.57
CA VAL A 30 0.62 18.80 -18.22
C VAL A 30 0.86 17.49 -17.48
N PHE A 31 0.01 16.48 -17.70
CA PHE A 31 0.18 15.13 -17.11
C PHE A 31 1.06 14.18 -17.95
N GLY A 32 1.62 14.64 -19.06
CA GLY A 32 2.40 13.82 -19.98
C GLY A 32 3.58 14.53 -20.67
N SER A 33 3.93 15.77 -20.32
CA SER A 33 5.15 16.43 -20.81
C SER A 33 6.40 16.02 -20.04
N ASP A 34 6.22 15.53 -18.82
CA ASP A 34 7.29 14.91 -18.06
C ASP A 34 7.24 13.43 -18.41
N ASN A 35 8.00 13.07 -19.45
CA ASN A 35 8.23 11.70 -19.92
C ASN A 35 8.99 10.84 -18.89
N GLU A 36 8.74 11.06 -17.61
CA GLU A 36 9.44 10.49 -16.48
C GLU A 36 8.63 9.30 -15.94
N THR A 37 7.97 8.52 -16.81
CA THR A 37 7.31 7.26 -16.37
C THR A 37 8.33 6.23 -15.88
N THR A 38 9.62 6.45 -16.13
CA THR A 38 10.74 5.96 -15.32
C THR A 38 11.95 6.86 -15.60
N ASN A 39 12.16 7.85 -14.75
CA ASN A 39 13.50 8.37 -14.55
C ASN A 39 14.35 7.26 -13.93
N ALA A 40 15.30 6.71 -14.67
CA ALA A 40 16.33 5.83 -14.12
C ALA A 40 17.21 6.50 -13.03
N GLY A 41 16.97 7.79 -12.72
CA GLY A 41 17.65 8.57 -11.68
C GLY A 41 16.75 9.28 -10.66
N ALA A 42 15.43 9.11 -10.65
CA ALA A 42 14.52 9.87 -9.75
C ALA A 42 14.60 9.46 -8.27
N GLY A 43 15.68 8.80 -7.85
CA GLY A 43 15.89 8.39 -6.47
C GLY A 43 14.86 7.38 -5.95
N LEU A 44 13.84 6.99 -6.71
CA LEU A 44 12.85 5.99 -6.29
C LEU A 44 13.48 4.62 -6.05
N ALA A 45 14.54 4.28 -6.78
CA ALA A 45 15.31 3.07 -6.55
C ALA A 45 16.24 3.16 -5.31
N ASN A 46 16.65 4.36 -4.91
CA ASN A 46 17.65 4.60 -3.87
C ASN A 46 17.08 5.19 -2.56
N HIS A 47 15.79 5.58 -2.54
CA HIS A 47 15.09 6.15 -1.38
C HIS A 47 13.94 5.27 -0.87
N ALA A 48 13.77 4.07 -1.42
CA ALA A 48 13.03 3.03 -0.71
C ALA A 48 13.77 2.82 0.62
N LYS A 49 13.18 3.29 1.73
CA LYS A 49 13.70 2.99 3.07
C LYS A 49 13.98 1.48 3.13
N PRO A 50 15.08 1.04 3.75
CA PRO A 50 15.35 -0.38 3.91
C PRO A 50 14.08 -1.06 4.39
N PHE A 51 13.61 -2.04 3.61
CA PHE A 51 12.47 -2.85 3.99
C PHE A 51 12.82 -3.48 5.34
N ASN A 52 12.26 -2.95 6.42
CA ASN A 52 12.44 -3.48 7.76
C ASN A 52 11.15 -4.22 8.12
N PRO A 53 10.98 -5.46 7.63
CA PRO A 53 9.80 -6.23 7.95
C PRO A 53 9.71 -6.38 9.47
N LYS A 54 8.54 -6.09 10.02
CA LYS A 54 8.30 -6.29 11.45
C LYS A 54 8.43 -7.78 11.78
N ARG A 55 9.41 -8.14 12.62
CA ARG A 55 9.58 -9.50 13.13
C ARG A 55 9.01 -9.58 14.55
N VAL A 56 8.17 -10.56 14.79
CA VAL A 56 7.65 -10.88 16.13
C VAL A 56 8.25 -12.22 16.52
N THR A 57 8.93 -12.25 17.66
CA THR A 57 9.50 -13.48 18.24
C THR A 57 8.74 -13.78 19.53
N TYR A 58 8.21 -15.00 19.65
CA TYR A 58 7.56 -15.47 20.87
C TYR A 58 8.55 -16.36 21.64
N GLU A 59 8.84 -16.00 22.88
CA GLU A 59 9.66 -16.81 23.79
C GLU A 59 8.76 -17.38 24.89
N ILE A 60 8.80 -18.70 25.06
CA ILE A 60 7.96 -19.43 26.01
C ILE A 60 8.88 -20.03 27.07
N PHE A 61 8.66 -19.64 28.33
CA PHE A 61 9.45 -20.08 29.48
C PHE A 61 8.64 -21.00 30.38
N GLY A 62 9.31 -21.96 31.01
CA GLY A 62 8.72 -22.85 32.00
C GLY A 62 9.73 -23.76 32.70
N PRO A 63 9.24 -24.68 33.54
CA PRO A 63 10.07 -25.66 34.23
C PRO A 63 10.91 -26.49 33.25
N ALA A 64 12.13 -26.88 33.64
CA ALA A 64 12.99 -27.70 32.80
C ALA A 64 12.29 -29.04 32.46
N GLY A 65 12.14 -29.32 31.16
CA GLY A 65 11.45 -30.51 30.68
C GLY A 65 9.92 -30.38 30.59
N ALA A 66 9.36 -29.20 30.83
CA ALA A 66 7.95 -28.95 30.59
C ALA A 66 7.63 -28.98 29.09
N VAL A 67 6.48 -29.58 28.78
CA VAL A 67 5.94 -29.75 27.44
C VAL A 67 4.64 -28.95 27.37
N ALA A 68 4.49 -28.13 26.34
CA ALA A 68 3.33 -27.26 26.16
C ALA A 68 2.80 -27.30 24.73
N THR A 69 1.49 -27.12 24.59
CA THR A 69 0.85 -26.84 23.30
C THR A 69 0.75 -25.33 23.12
N ILE A 70 1.37 -24.79 22.08
CA ILE A 70 1.46 -23.36 21.81
C ILE A 70 0.49 -23.01 20.68
N ASN A 71 -0.48 -22.13 20.97
CA ASN A 71 -1.43 -21.61 20.00
C ASN A 71 -1.19 -20.11 19.79
N TYR A 72 -0.95 -19.68 18.55
CA TYR A 72 -0.69 -18.29 18.22
C TYR A 72 -1.27 -17.91 16.85
N LEU A 73 -1.42 -16.60 16.61
CA LEU A 73 -1.78 -16.08 15.29
C LEU A 73 -0.53 -15.62 14.56
N ASP A 74 -0.40 -16.00 13.29
CA ASP A 74 0.68 -15.49 12.45
C ASP A 74 0.39 -14.06 11.93
N LEU A 75 1.32 -13.51 11.14
CA LEU A 75 1.20 -12.18 10.54
C LEU A 75 -0.02 -12.03 9.62
N SER A 76 -0.55 -13.14 9.10
CA SER A 76 -1.74 -13.21 8.25
C SER A 76 -3.01 -13.52 9.04
N ALA A 77 -2.95 -13.45 10.38
CA ALA A 77 -4.02 -13.81 11.29
C ALA A 77 -4.52 -15.25 11.14
N GLN A 78 -3.67 -16.17 10.67
CA GLN A 78 -4.00 -17.60 10.64
C GLN A 78 -3.64 -18.25 11.98
N PRO A 79 -4.52 -19.08 12.55
CA PRO A 79 -4.20 -19.89 13.72
C PRO A 79 -3.09 -20.89 13.42
N GLN A 80 -2.08 -20.91 14.29
CA GLN A 80 -0.98 -21.86 14.28
C GLN A 80 -0.96 -22.61 15.61
N GLU A 81 -0.79 -23.93 15.55
CA GLU A 81 -0.70 -24.81 16.71
C GLU A 81 0.61 -25.61 16.66
N VAL A 82 1.38 -25.56 17.75
CA VAL A 82 2.57 -26.39 17.94
C VAL A 82 2.32 -27.29 19.14
N LYS A 83 2.27 -28.60 18.90
CA LYS A 83 2.05 -29.62 19.93
C LYS A 83 3.39 -30.09 20.48
N ASP A 84 3.37 -30.49 21.75
CA ASP A 84 4.49 -31.11 22.44
C ASP A 84 5.80 -30.29 22.40
N ALA A 85 5.69 -28.95 22.45
CA ALA A 85 6.84 -28.08 22.42
C ALA A 85 7.57 -28.09 23.77
N THR A 86 8.87 -28.38 23.75
CA THR A 86 9.73 -28.21 24.94
C THR A 86 9.95 -26.72 25.17
N VAL A 87 9.55 -26.21 26.33
CA VAL A 87 9.68 -24.79 26.66
C VAL A 87 11.08 -24.45 27.15
N LEU A 88 11.47 -23.18 26.98
CA LEU A 88 12.74 -22.70 27.48
C LEU A 88 12.74 -22.75 29.01
N LYS A 89 13.90 -23.02 29.60
CA LYS A 89 14.06 -22.94 31.04
C LYS A 89 13.80 -21.50 31.48
N ASP A 90 12.98 -21.33 32.51
CA ASP A 90 12.73 -20.02 33.09
C ASP A 90 14.03 -19.34 33.54
N VAL A 91 14.41 -18.28 32.82
CA VAL A 91 15.62 -17.51 33.08
C VAL A 91 15.47 -16.64 34.33
N ALA A 92 14.24 -16.39 34.81
CA ALA A 92 14.00 -15.62 36.03
C ALA A 92 14.50 -16.32 37.32
N ALA A 93 14.77 -17.63 37.27
CA ALA A 93 15.40 -18.38 38.36
C ALA A 93 16.94 -18.30 38.36
N GLN A 94 17.56 -17.71 37.34
CA GLN A 94 18.99 -17.49 37.21
C GLN A 94 19.27 -16.00 37.50
N GLY A 95 19.51 -15.67 38.76
CA GLY A 95 19.58 -14.30 39.28
C GLY A 95 20.48 -13.31 38.53
N ARG A 96 20.19 -12.03 38.76
CA ARG A 96 21.13 -10.91 38.57
C ARG A 96 22.46 -11.18 39.29
#